data_AF-A0A5B7C7E7-F1
#
_entry.id   AF-A0A5B7C7E7-F1
#
_cell.length_a   1.000
_cell.length_b   1.000
_cell.length_c   1.000
_cell.angle_alpha   90.00
_cell.angle_beta   90.00
_cell.angle_gamma   90.00
#
_symmetry.space_group_name_H-M   'P 1'
#
loop_
_entity.id
_entity.type
_entity.pdbx_description
1 polymer ?
#
loop_
_entity_poly.entity_id
_entity_poly.type
_entity_poly.pdbx_seq_one_letter_code
_entity_poly.pdbx_strand_id
1 'polypeptide(L)'
;SRRLSLTEKLQREMGSSQSKRHCDHYNMSINSDGSSRLQSRYTRIGDDYSSLDQVTKALAQAGLESSNLIVGIDFTKSNEWTGARSFNRRSLHHLGDTLNPYENAISIIGRTLS
;
A
#
# COMPACT_ATOMS: atom_id res chain seq x y z
N SER A 1 27.11 -20.26 45.01
CA SER A 1 25.91 -19.66 44.38
C SER A 1 26.05 -18.14 44.30
N ARG A 2 26.25 -17.58 43.11
CA ARG A 2 26.21 -16.14 42.86
C ARG A 2 24.79 -15.75 42.42
N ARG A 3 24.19 -14.77 43.09
CA ARG A 3 22.87 -14.22 42.79
C ARG A 3 23.04 -13.21 41.64
N LEU A 4 22.43 -13.49 40.48
CA LEU A 4 22.47 -12.62 39.30
C LEU A 4 21.71 -11.30 39.55
N SER A 5 22.14 -10.23 38.90
CA SER A 5 21.55 -8.89 39.05
C SER A 5 20.20 -8.78 38.33
N LEU A 6 19.37 -7.82 38.74
CA LEU A 6 18.02 -7.61 38.18
C LEU A 6 18.06 -7.27 36.67
N THR A 7 19.15 -6.68 36.18
CA THR A 7 19.33 -6.34 34.76
C THR A 7 19.60 -7.56 33.90
N GLU A 8 20.33 -8.56 34.39
CA GLU A 8 20.57 -9.82 33.65
C GLU A 8 19.31 -10.70 33.56
N LYS A 9 18.37 -10.57 34.51
CA LYS A 9 17.08 -11.27 34.46
C LYS A 9 16.15 -10.71 33.38
N LEU A 10 16.17 -9.39 33.16
CA LEU A 10 15.34 -8.74 32.14
C LEU A 10 15.85 -8.96 30.71
N GLN A 11 17.12 -9.32 30.52
CA GLN A 11 17.61 -9.74 29.20
C GLN A 11 17.24 -11.19 28.84
N ARG A 12 17.03 -12.07 29.83
CA ARG A 12 16.61 -13.45 29.59
C ARG A 12 15.10 -13.59 29.35
N GLU A 13 14.28 -12.66 29.82
CA GLU A 13 12.83 -12.67 29.54
C GLU A 13 12.47 -12.10 28.16
N MET A 14 13.37 -11.36 27.50
CA MET A 14 13.15 -10.83 26.14
C MET A 14 13.76 -11.71 25.03
N GLY A 15 14.22 -12.92 25.37
CA GLY A 15 14.98 -13.80 24.48
C GLY A 15 14.46 -15.22 24.39
N SER A 16 13.15 -15.44 24.22
CA SER A 16 12.63 -16.67 23.59
C SER A 16 11.10 -16.61 23.43
N SER A 17 10.64 -16.45 22.20
CA SER A 17 9.36 -17.01 21.71
C SER A 17 9.34 -16.90 20.19
N GLN A 18 10.22 -17.65 19.51
CA GLN A 18 9.91 -18.07 18.14
C GLN A 18 8.77 -19.09 18.22
N SER A 19 7.53 -18.60 18.22
CA SER A 19 6.38 -19.41 17.87
C SER A 19 6.46 -19.65 16.37
N LYS A 20 6.90 -20.85 15.97
CA LYS A 20 6.63 -21.40 14.63
C LYS A 20 5.12 -21.46 14.46
N ARG A 21 4.52 -20.37 13.98
CA ARG A 21 3.16 -20.40 13.44
C ARG A 21 3.27 -20.94 12.03
N HIS A 22 2.85 -22.19 11.93
CA HIS A 22 2.54 -22.89 10.69
C HIS A 22 1.74 -21.94 9.79
N CYS A 23 2.26 -21.64 8.60
CA CYS A 23 1.48 -21.06 7.54
C CYS A 23 0.62 -22.18 6.96
N ASP A 24 -0.64 -22.26 7.39
CA ASP A 24 -1.62 -23.10 6.71
C ASP A 24 -1.75 -22.56 5.28
N HIS A 25 -1.14 -23.28 4.34
CA HIS A 25 -1.37 -23.12 2.91
C HIS A 25 -2.85 -23.40 2.66
N TYR A 26 -3.66 -22.36 2.44
CA TYR A 26 -4.97 -22.54 1.81
C TYR A 26 -4.72 -23.00 0.37
N ASN A 27 -4.70 -24.30 0.16
CA ASN A 27 -4.67 -24.88 -1.18
C ASN A 27 -6.06 -24.70 -1.79
N MET A 28 -6.35 -23.49 -2.26
CA MET A 28 -7.54 -23.24 -3.06
C MET A 28 -7.19 -23.58 -4.50
N SER A 29 -7.47 -24.81 -4.88
CA SER A 29 -7.48 -25.26 -6.27
C SER A 29 -8.53 -24.46 -7.04
N ILE A 30 -8.14 -23.29 -7.53
CA ILE A 30 -8.92 -22.54 -8.52
C ILE A 30 -8.85 -23.34 -9.81
N ASN A 31 -9.94 -24.04 -10.12
CA ASN A 31 -10.17 -24.59 -11.44
C ASN A 31 -10.09 -23.45 -12.46
N SER A 32 -9.04 -23.51 -13.29
CA SER A 32 -8.68 -22.56 -14.34
C SER A 32 -9.63 -22.61 -15.54
N ASP A 33 -10.93 -22.32 -15.35
CA ASP A 33 -11.89 -22.24 -16.48
C ASP A 33 -12.76 -20.97 -16.47
N GLY A 34 -12.54 -20.06 -15.50
CA GLY A 34 -13.25 -18.76 -15.42
C GLY A 34 -12.41 -17.53 -15.80
N SER A 35 -11.10 -17.67 -15.96
CA SER A 35 -10.17 -16.52 -16.04
C SER A 35 -10.13 -15.83 -17.41
N SER A 36 -10.45 -16.54 -18.50
CA SER A 36 -10.33 -16.00 -19.86
C SER A 36 -11.40 -14.96 -20.18
N ARG A 37 -12.61 -15.08 -19.61
CA ARG A 37 -13.71 -14.13 -19.82
C ARG A 37 -13.56 -12.82 -19.07
N LEU A 38 -12.85 -12.80 -17.94
CA LEU A 38 -12.61 -11.57 -17.16
C LEU A 38 -11.46 -10.73 -17.74
N GLN A 39 -10.44 -11.37 -18.33
CA GLN A 39 -9.36 -10.66 -19.02
C GLN A 39 -9.85 -9.88 -20.24
N SER A 40 -10.87 -10.40 -20.96
CA SER A 40 -11.43 -9.73 -22.14
C SER A 40 -12.21 -8.44 -21.84
N ARG A 41 -12.62 -8.21 -20.58
CA ARG A 41 -13.38 -7.00 -20.18
C ARG A 41 -12.52 -5.89 -19.58
N TYR A 42 -11.25 -6.16 -19.30
CA TYR A 42 -10.27 -5.16 -18.91
C TYR A 42 -9.27 -5.02 -20.05
N THR A 43 -9.66 -4.30 -21.11
CA THR A 43 -8.69 -3.80 -22.08
C THR A 43 -7.65 -3.00 -21.31
N ARG A 44 -6.37 -3.36 -21.46
CA ARG A 44 -5.27 -2.64 -20.81
C ARG A 44 -5.37 -1.19 -21.24
N ILE A 45 -5.57 -0.28 -20.28
CA ILE A 45 -5.41 1.15 -20.53
C ILE A 45 -3.93 1.34 -20.90
N GLY A 46 -3.69 1.88 -22.10
CA GLY A 46 -2.34 2.14 -22.60
C GLY A 46 -1.66 3.25 -21.81
N ASP A 47 -0.34 3.20 -21.74
CA ASP A 47 0.48 4.28 -21.17
C ASP A 47 0.62 5.41 -22.22
N ASP A 48 -0.50 6.03 -22.59
CA ASP A 48 -0.60 6.97 -23.72
C ASP A 48 -0.33 8.45 -23.31
N TYR A 49 -0.07 8.69 -22.02
CA TYR A 49 0.10 10.04 -21.46
C TYR A 49 1.45 10.18 -20.74
N SER A 50 2.20 11.22 -21.07
CA SER A 50 3.53 11.50 -20.50
C SER A 50 3.54 12.62 -19.46
N SER A 51 2.38 13.24 -19.17
CA SER A 51 2.25 14.32 -18.18
C SER A 51 0.85 14.40 -17.58
N LEU A 52 0.75 15.00 -16.38
CA LEU A 52 -0.54 15.24 -15.71
C LEU A 52 -1.46 16.15 -16.54
N ASP A 53 -0.90 17.14 -17.23
CA ASP A 53 -1.65 18.04 -18.10
C ASP A 53 -2.35 17.30 -19.24
N GLN A 54 -1.67 16.30 -19.84
CA GLN A 54 -2.28 15.48 -20.88
C GLN A 54 -3.43 14.63 -20.33
N VAL A 55 -3.27 14.06 -19.14
CA VAL A 55 -4.34 13.30 -18.46
C VAL A 55 -5.54 14.21 -18.18
N THR A 56 -5.30 15.41 -17.62
CA THR A 56 -6.35 16.38 -17.30
C THR A 56 -7.14 16.79 -18.55
N LYS A 57 -6.43 17.09 -19.65
CA LYS A 57 -7.06 17.42 -20.94
C LYS A 57 -7.88 16.26 -21.50
N ALA A 58 -7.36 15.04 -21.43
CA ALA A 58 -8.08 13.86 -21.91
C ALA A 58 -9.35 13.60 -21.09
N LEU A 59 -9.30 13.78 -19.77
CA LEU A 59 -10.47 13.67 -18.89
C LEU A 59 -11.51 14.74 -19.22
N ALA A 60 -11.10 16.00 -19.43
CA ALA A 60 -12.00 17.07 -19.85
C ALA A 60 -12.64 16.79 -21.22
N GLN A 61 -11.85 16.32 -22.20
CA GLN A 61 -12.34 15.94 -23.53
C GLN A 61 -13.31 14.75 -23.51
N ALA A 62 -13.15 13.85 -22.53
CA ALA A 62 -14.08 12.74 -22.29
C ALA A 62 -15.40 13.20 -21.61
N GLY A 63 -15.56 14.49 -21.34
CA GLY A 63 -16.78 15.06 -20.76
C GLY A 63 -16.79 15.09 -19.22
N LEU A 64 -15.64 14.94 -18.57
CA LEU A 64 -15.53 15.11 -17.12
C LEU A 64 -15.44 16.60 -16.76
N GLU A 65 -16.54 17.32 -16.95
CA GLU A 65 -16.63 18.77 -16.66
C GLU A 65 -16.70 19.06 -15.15
N SER A 66 -17.21 18.11 -14.35
CA SER A 66 -17.24 18.19 -12.89
C SER A 66 -17.10 16.82 -12.24
N SER A 67 -16.41 16.76 -11.11
CA SER A 67 -16.16 15.54 -10.35
C SER A 67 -16.56 15.72 -8.89
N ASN A 68 -17.28 14.75 -8.33
CA ASN A 68 -17.40 14.59 -6.89
C ASN A 68 -16.47 13.44 -6.47
N LEU A 69 -15.58 13.72 -5.52
CA LEU A 69 -14.56 12.76 -5.09
C LEU A 69 -14.86 12.24 -3.68
N ILE A 70 -14.89 10.92 -3.54
CA ILE A 70 -14.89 10.25 -2.24
C ILE A 70 -13.55 9.52 -2.09
N VAL A 71 -12.83 9.78 -1.01
CA VAL A 71 -11.51 9.18 -0.73
C VAL A 71 -11.61 8.29 0.50
N GLY A 72 -11.25 7.02 0.35
CA GLY A 72 -11.03 6.10 1.46
C GLY A 72 -9.53 5.96 1.73
N ILE A 73 -9.11 6.23 2.97
CA ILE A 73 -7.71 6.09 3.38
C ILE A 73 -7.57 4.87 4.29
N ASP A 74 -6.66 3.98 3.93
CA ASP A 74 -6.31 2.82 4.75
C ASP A 74 -5.40 3.25 5.92
N PHE A 75 -5.99 3.37 7.12
CA PHE A 75 -5.26 3.63 8.37
C PHE A 75 -4.94 2.35 9.17
N THR A 76 -4.83 1.20 8.51
CA THR A 76 -4.44 -0.04 9.18
C THR A 76 -2.97 -0.01 9.60
N LYS A 77 -2.64 -0.79 10.64
CA LYS A 77 -1.30 -0.88 11.22
C LYS A 77 -0.21 -1.35 10.24
N SER A 78 -0.59 -2.09 9.18
CA SER A 78 0.35 -2.64 8.21
C SER A 78 1.18 -1.59 7.46
N ASN A 79 0.69 -0.35 7.44
CA ASN A 79 1.38 0.79 6.88
C ASN A 79 2.69 1.12 7.62
N GLU A 80 2.87 0.69 8.86
CA GLU A 80 4.11 0.89 9.61
C GLU A 80 5.32 0.20 8.96
N TRP A 81 5.12 -0.96 8.34
CA TRP A 81 6.23 -1.78 7.80
C TRP A 81 6.22 -1.93 6.27
N THR A 82 5.10 -1.67 5.61
CA THR A 82 5.00 -1.84 4.15
C THR A 82 5.88 -0.86 3.36
N GLY A 83 6.30 0.26 3.97
CA GLY A 83 7.29 1.19 3.42
C GLY A 83 8.75 0.72 3.48
N ALA A 84 9.03 -0.51 3.92
CA ALA A 84 10.38 -1.06 4.08
C ALA A 84 11.30 -0.87 2.85
N ARG A 85 10.75 -1.04 1.64
CA ARG A 85 11.51 -0.95 0.37
C ARG A 85 11.24 0.34 -0.40
N SER A 86 10.04 0.89 -0.29
CA SER A 86 9.54 1.98 -1.13
C SER A 86 9.59 3.36 -0.46
N PHE A 87 9.73 3.42 0.86
CA PHE A 87 9.66 4.68 1.60
C PHE A 87 10.68 4.75 2.74
N ASN A 88 11.92 4.35 2.45
CA ASN A 88 13.07 4.47 3.35
C ASN A 88 12.84 3.80 4.72
N ARG A 89 12.13 2.66 4.74
CA ARG A 89 11.75 1.95 5.97
C ARG A 89 10.89 2.76 6.95
N ARG A 90 10.21 3.79 6.46
CA ARG A 90 9.24 4.58 7.23
C ARG A 90 7.83 4.04 7.02
N SER A 91 6.95 4.38 7.97
CA SER A 91 5.52 4.20 7.81
C SER A 91 5.02 4.93 6.57
N LEU A 92 4.10 4.33 5.82
CA LEU A 92 3.45 4.98 4.66
C LEU A 92 2.64 6.22 5.08
N HIS A 93 2.31 6.36 6.37
CA HIS A 93 1.65 7.53 6.98
C HIS A 93 2.62 8.47 7.72
N HIS A 94 3.93 8.31 7.54
CA HIS A 94 4.89 9.17 8.23
C HIS A 94 4.74 10.64 7.79
N LEU A 95 4.61 11.54 8.77
CA LEU A 95 4.54 12.98 8.57
C LEU A 95 5.93 13.61 8.76
N GLY A 96 6.27 14.56 7.90
CA GLY A 96 7.54 15.29 7.93
C GLY A 96 7.68 16.21 6.72
N ASP A 97 8.90 16.61 6.39
CA ASP A 97 9.15 17.55 5.28
C ASP A 97 8.89 16.95 3.89
N THR A 98 8.97 15.62 3.77
CA THR A 98 8.73 14.90 2.52
C THR A 98 7.32 14.31 2.50
N LEU A 99 6.58 14.56 1.42
CA LEU A 99 5.26 13.95 1.21
C LEU A 99 5.34 12.44 1.26
N ASN A 100 4.47 11.83 2.06
CA ASN A 100 4.30 10.39 2.08
C ASN A 100 3.52 9.89 0.85
N PRO A 101 3.49 8.57 0.58
CA PRO A 101 2.80 8.04 -0.59
C PRO A 101 1.31 8.37 -0.67
N TYR A 102 0.60 8.47 0.46
CA TYR A 102 -0.81 8.89 0.47
C TYR A 102 -0.96 10.36 0.08
N GLU A 103 -0.13 11.25 0.63
CA GLU A 103 -0.13 12.68 0.28
C GLU A 103 0.19 12.89 -1.20
N ASN A 104 1.18 12.17 -1.74
CA ASN A 104 1.51 12.20 -3.17
C ASN A 104 0.33 11.74 -4.04
N ALA A 105 -0.31 10.62 -3.69
CA ALA A 105 -1.45 10.10 -4.43
C ALA A 105 -2.63 11.09 -4.43
N ILE A 106 -2.98 11.63 -3.27
CA ILE A 106 -4.04 12.63 -3.15
C ILE A 106 -3.70 13.89 -3.96
N SER A 107 -2.45 14.36 -3.91
CA SER A 107 -2.03 15.52 -4.71
C SER A 107 -2.13 15.26 -6.21
N ILE A 108 -1.78 14.06 -6.68
CA ILE A 108 -1.87 13.72 -8.10
C ILE A 108 -3.34 13.67 -8.52
N ILE A 109 -4.18 12.95 -7.77
CA ILE A 109 -5.62 12.84 -8.03
C ILE A 109 -6.26 14.23 -8.07
N GLY A 110 -5.96 15.08 -7.08
CA GLY A 110 -6.52 16.43 -6.99
C GLY A 110 -6.13 17.33 -8.16
N ARG A 111 -4.89 17.22 -8.66
CA ARG A 111 -4.43 18.00 -9.83
C ARG A 111 -5.00 17.52 -11.15
N THR A 112 -5.33 16.23 -11.27
CA THR A 112 -5.87 15.67 -12.51
C THR A 112 -7.38 15.81 -12.66
N LEU A 113 -8.09 16.02 -11.54
CA LEU A 113 -9.55 16.12 -11.49
C LEU A 113 -10.04 17.56 -11.23
N SER A 114 -9.13 18.54 -11.24
CA SER A 114 -9.42 19.97 -11.04
C SER A 114 -9.90 20.66 -12.30
#